data_AF-A0A7K0TH81-F1
#
_entry.id   AF-A0A7K0TH81-F1
#
_cell.length_a   1.000
_cell.length_b   1.000
_cell.length_c   1.000
_cell.angle_alpha   90.00
_cell.angle_beta   90.00
_cell.angle_gamma   90.00
#
_symmetry.space_group_name_H-M   'P 1'
#
loop_
_entity.id
_entity.type
_entity.pdbx_description
1 polymer ?
#
loop_
_entity_poly.entity_id
_entity_poly.type
_entity_poly.pdbx_seq_one_letter_code
_entity_poly.pdbx_strand_id
1 'polypeptide(L)' 'AVLDNLERDNEFLTRGGVFTKDLIDTWIHFKRESEVDYVRLRPHPAEFELYFDL' A
#
# COMPACT_ATOMS: atom_id res chain seq x y z
N ALA A 1 1.84 6.59 0.34
CA ALA A 1 1.12 7.82 -0.06
C ALA A 1 -0.38 7.57 -0.24
N VAL A 2 -0.83 6.80 -1.25
CA VAL A 2 -2.28 6.61 -1.50
C VAL A 2 -2.94 5.72 -0.43
N LEU A 3 -2.32 4.61 -0.02
CA LEU A 3 -2.86 3.75 1.04
C LEU A 3 -2.94 4.49 2.38
N ASP A 4 -1.97 5.34 2.70
CA ASP A 4 -1.95 6.13 3.93
C ASP A 4 -3.03 7.23 3.91
N ASN A 5 -3.32 7.81 2.74
CA ASN A 5 -4.42 8.75 2.57
C ASN A 5 -5.77 8.04 2.69
N LEU A 6 -5.92 6.85 2.10
CA LEU A 6 -7.11 6.03 2.25
C LEU A 6 -7.36 5.64 3.72
N GLU A 7 -6.30 5.32 4.47
CA GLU A 7 -6.38 5.02 5.91
C GLU A 7 -6.88 6.24 6.71
N ARG A 8 -6.41 7.44 6.36
CA ARG A 8 -6.74 8.71 7.05
C ARG A 8 -8.10 9.31 6.67
N ASP A 9 -8.53 9.16 5.42
CA ASP A 9 -9.73 9.80 4.89
C ASP A 9 -10.52 8.83 3.99
N ASN A 10 -11.44 8.08 4.60
CA ASN A 10 -12.33 7.14 3.92
C ASN A 10 -13.80 7.30 4.30
N GLU A 11 -14.17 8.35 5.02
CA GLU A 11 -15.55 8.56 5.47
C GLU A 11 -16.54 8.66 4.29
N PHE A 12 -16.10 9.25 3.18
CA PHE A 12 -16.94 9.34 1.98
C PHE A 12 -17.29 7.97 1.39
N LEU A 13 -16.46 6.94 1.63
CA LEU A 13 -16.71 5.55 1.18
C LEU A 13 -17.63 4.80 2.14
N THR A 14 -17.58 5.10 3.44
CA THR A 14 -18.42 4.43 4.45
C THR A 14 -19.83 5.03 4.56
N ARG A 15 -20.05 6.23 4.02
CA ARG A 15 -21.38 6.86 3.95
C ARG A 15 -22.40 5.93 3.28
N GLY A 16 -23.52 5.69 3.96
CA GLY A 16 -24.59 4.81 3.48
C GLY A 16 -24.27 3.32 3.55
N GLY A 17 -23.16 2.92 4.19
CA GLY A 17 -22.78 1.52 4.36
C GLY A 17 -22.33 0.83 3.07
N VAL A 18 -21.93 1.59 2.05
CA VAL A 18 -21.45 1.05 0.77
C VAL A 18 -20.16 0.26 0.97
N PHE A 19 -19.25 0.81 1.77
CA PHE A 19 -18.05 0.11 2.24
C PHE A 19 -18.09 0.01 3.76
N THR A 20 -17.82 -1.19 4.28
CA THR A 20 -17.62 -1.37 5.72
C THR A 20 -16.21 -0.95 6.11
N LYS A 21 -16.03 -0.53 7.36
CA LYS A 21 -14.71 -0.17 7.89
C LYS A 21 -13.75 -1.36 7.83
N ASP A 22 -14.23 -2.54 8.19
CA ASP A 22 -13.49 -3.81 8.15
C ASP A 22 -12.97 -4.16 6.74
N LEU A 23 -13.78 -3.92 5.69
CA LEU A 23 -13.36 -4.14 4.31
C LEU A 23 -12.19 -3.22 3.92
N ILE A 24 -12.28 -1.94 4.27
CA ILE A 24 -11.24 -0.95 3.97
C ILE A 24 -9.94 -1.30 4.70
N ASP A 25 -10.03 -1.66 5.98
CA ASP A 25 -8.87 -2.01 6.80
C ASP A 25 -8.20 -3.29 6.30
N THR A 26 -8.99 -4.31 5.96
CA THR A 26 -8.51 -5.57 5.35
C THR A 26 -7.82 -5.31 4.01
N TRP A 27 -8.40 -4.44 3.17
CA TRP A 27 -7.83 -4.08 1.88
C TRP A 27 -6.47 -3.38 2.02
N ILE A 28 -6.36 -2.41 2.93
CA ILE A 28 -5.11 -1.70 3.20
C ILE A 28 -4.04 -2.68 3.66
N HIS A 29 -4.38 -3.57 4.61
CA HIS A 29 -3.47 -4.59 5.12
C HIS A 29 -2.98 -5.53 4.01
N PHE A 30 -3.91 -6.11 3.25
CA PHE A 30 -3.58 -6.99 2.13
C PHE A 30 -2.64 -6.31 1.12
N LYS A 31 -2.94 -5.08 0.72
CA LYS A 31 -2.11 -4.34 -0.23
C LYS A 31 -0.71 -4.03 0.30
N ARG A 32 -0.60 -3.68 1.59
CA ARG A 32 0.71 -3.44 2.23
C ARG A 32 1.55 -4.72 2.24
N GLU A 33 1.01 -5.83 2.74
CA GLU A 33 1.79 -7.05 2.92
C GLU A 33 2.04 -7.82 1.61
N SER A 34 1.01 -8.00 0.80
CA SER A 34 1.08 -8.90 -0.36
C SER A 34 1.67 -8.24 -1.60
N GLU A 35 1.62 -6.91 -1.71
CA GLU A 35 2.04 -6.18 -2.90
C GLU A 35 3.16 -5.19 -2.62
N VAL A 36 2.97 -4.28 -1.66
CA VAL A 36 3.97 -3.23 -1.38
C VAL A 36 5.24 -3.83 -0.80
N ASP A 37 5.14 -4.64 0.27
CA ASP A 37 6.30 -5.25 0.90
C ASP A 37 6.99 -6.27 -0.01
N TYR A 38 6.19 -6.98 -0.84
CA TYR A 38 6.73 -7.83 -1.90
C TYR A 38 7.74 -7.06 -2.75
N VAL A 39 7.37 -5.89 -3.29
CA VAL A 39 8.30 -5.11 -4.13
C VAL A 39 9.40 -4.45 -3.29
N ARG A 40 9.05 -3.82 -2.16
CA ARG A 40 9.98 -3.02 -1.34
C ARG A 40 11.16 -3.81 -0.79
N LEU A 41 10.96 -5.10 -0.51
CA LEU A 41 12.00 -5.96 0.07
C LEU A 41 12.95 -6.55 -0.97
N ARG A 42 12.79 -6.25 -2.26
CA ARG A 42 13.69 -6.72 -3.31
C ARG A 42 14.41 -5.57 -3.99
N PRO A 43 15.73 -5.70 -4.18
CA PRO A 43 16.47 -4.72 -4.95
C PRO A 43 15.99 -4.72 -6.40
N HIS A 44 15.72 -3.52 -6.92
CA HIS A 44 15.40 -3.34 -8.32
C HIS A 44 16.67 -3.42 -9.19
N PRO A 45 16.65 -4.01 -10.41
CA PRO A 45 17.85 -4.13 -11.24
C PRO A 45 18.62 -2.83 -11.46
N ALA A 46 17.91 -1.70 -11.60
CA ALA A 46 18.53 -0.38 -11.73
C ALA A 46 19.35 0.04 -10.49
N GLU A 47 19.04 -0.46 -9.29
CA GLU A 47 19.86 -0.20 -8.10
C GLU A 47 21.26 -0.79 -8.25
N PHE A 48 21.41 -1.90 -8.97
CA PHE A 48 22.73 -2.47 -9.27
C PHE A 48 23.53 -1.53 -10.18
N GLU A 49 22.93 -0.99 -11.23
CA GLU A 49 23.61 -0.01 -12.11
C GLU A 49 24.01 1.26 -11.37
N LEU A 50 23.25 1.68 -10.36
CA LEU A 50 23.52 2.91 -9.60
C LEU A 50 24.55 2.74 -8.49
N TYR A 51 24.63 1.55 -7.88
CA TYR A 51 25.32 1.38 -6.61
C TYR A 51 26.35 0.24 -6.57
N PHE A 52 26.54 -0.53 -7.65
CA PHE A 52 27.43 -1.71 -7.61
C PHE A 52 28.92 -1.38 -7.44
N ASP A 53 29.39 -0.26 -7.99
CA ASP A 53 30.80 0.15 -8.02
C ASP A 53 31.11 1.42 -7.19
N LEU A 54 30.15 1.87 -6.37
CA LEU A 54 30.33 2.95 -5.40
C LEU A 54 31.25 2.56 -4.23
#